data_AF-A0A452ZZ31-F1
#
_entry.id   AF-A0A452ZZ31-F1
#
_cell.length_a   1.000
_cell.length_b   1.000
_cell.length_c   1.000
_cell.angle_alpha   90.00
_cell.angle_beta   90.00
_cell.angle_gamma   90.00
#
_symmetry.space_group_name_H-M   'P 1'
#
loop_
_entity.id
_entity.type
_entity.pdbx_description
1 polymer ?
#
loop_
_entity_poly.entity_id
_entity_poly.type
_entity_poly.pdbx_seq_one_letter_code
_entity_poly.pdbx_strand_id
1 'polypeptide(L)'
;MVGKYTGISDSYLSILKALLHASVALDRKLVVDWVPSCDLEDSAAVETPDAYEKAWGLLKGANGVLVPGGFGDRGVQGKILAAKHARENNVPYLGICLGMQIAVIEYARSVMKLRDANSTEFDPAAKTPCVIFMPEGSKTHMGATMRLGSRRTFFQVNNCKSAKLYANANYVDERHRHRYEVNPDMVSEFEKAGLSFVGRDESGRRMEIIELPTHKFFVGTQFHPEFNSRPGKPSPLFLGLIAASSGQLEHLLQRTSGAVSSPTRCIAGPGAPKTKLRMNGLVSTYFANGSSIHI
;
A
#
# COMPACT_ATOMS: atom_id res chain seq x y z
N MET A 1 10.53 -5.57 -2.39
CA MET A 1 10.08 -5.17 -1.04
C MET A 1 11.30 -4.75 -0.24
N VAL A 2 11.29 -3.54 0.32
CA VAL A 2 12.43 -2.99 1.08
C VAL A 2 12.15 -3.16 2.57
N GLY A 3 12.92 -4.01 3.25
CA GLY A 3 12.60 -4.46 4.61
C GLY A 3 13.82 -4.60 5.52
N LYS A 4 13.56 -4.86 6.80
CA LYS A 4 14.59 -5.10 7.83
C LYS A 4 14.98 -6.57 7.92
N TYR A 5 14.04 -7.48 7.65
CA TYR A 5 14.19 -8.93 7.84
C TYR A 5 13.96 -9.69 6.52
N THR A 6 14.88 -9.57 5.58
CA THR A 6 14.76 -10.26 4.27
C THR A 6 14.94 -11.77 4.34
N GLY A 7 15.57 -12.29 5.40
CA GLY A 7 15.77 -13.72 5.61
C GLY A 7 14.62 -14.45 6.34
N ILE A 8 13.61 -13.73 6.84
CA ILE A 8 12.50 -14.32 7.61
C ILE A 8 11.18 -13.93 6.93
N SER A 9 10.73 -14.75 5.99
CA SER A 9 9.50 -14.54 5.21
C SER A 9 8.26 -14.37 6.09
N ASP A 10 8.20 -15.04 7.23
CA ASP A 10 7.07 -14.98 8.18
C ASP A 10 6.83 -13.57 8.73
N SER A 11 7.89 -12.75 8.84
CA SER A 11 7.78 -11.35 9.30
C SER A 11 6.90 -10.50 8.38
N TYR A 12 6.69 -10.94 7.14
CA TYR A 12 5.95 -10.22 6.11
C TYR A 12 4.81 -11.05 5.50
N LEU A 13 4.40 -12.14 6.16
CA LEU A 13 3.41 -13.08 5.60
C LEU A 13 2.10 -12.40 5.19
N SER A 14 1.56 -11.50 6.03
CA SER A 14 0.33 -10.75 5.71
C SER A 14 0.48 -9.90 4.45
N ILE A 15 1.62 -9.21 4.30
CA ILE A 15 1.96 -8.41 3.12
C ILE A 15 2.07 -9.29 1.88
N LEU A 16 2.77 -10.43 1.98
CA LEU A 16 2.94 -11.37 0.87
C LEU A 16 1.60 -11.94 0.39
N LYS A 17 0.71 -12.30 1.31
CA LYS A 17 -0.65 -12.75 0.95
C LYS A 17 -1.47 -11.63 0.32
N ALA A 18 -1.36 -10.40 0.81
CA ALA A 18 -2.06 -9.26 0.22
C ALA A 18 -1.57 -8.95 -1.21
N LEU A 19 -0.26 -8.99 -1.45
CA LEU A 19 0.33 -8.90 -2.80
C LEU A 19 -0.16 -10.04 -3.68
N LEU A 20 -0.16 -11.28 -3.18
CA LEU A 20 -0.62 -12.44 -3.95
C LEU A 20 -2.09 -12.30 -4.35
N HIS A 21 -2.97 -11.90 -3.44
CA HIS A 21 -4.39 -11.68 -3.76
C HIS A 21 -4.55 -10.64 -4.87
N ALA A 22 -3.81 -9.52 -4.81
CA ALA A 22 -3.84 -8.47 -5.81
C ALA A 22 -3.31 -8.95 -7.17
N SER A 23 -2.20 -9.68 -7.18
CA SER A 23 -1.60 -10.23 -8.41
C SER A 23 -2.49 -11.24 -9.10
N VAL A 24 -3.15 -12.14 -8.34
CA VAL A 24 -4.12 -13.10 -8.88
C VAL A 24 -5.31 -12.36 -9.50
N ALA A 25 -5.85 -11.33 -8.83
CA ALA A 25 -6.98 -10.57 -9.34
C ALA A 25 -6.68 -9.77 -10.63
N LEU A 26 -5.40 -9.51 -10.92
CA LEU A 26 -4.95 -8.79 -12.13
C LEU A 26 -4.32 -9.72 -13.17
N ASP A 27 -4.38 -11.03 -12.95
CA ASP A 27 -3.77 -12.05 -13.81
C ASP A 27 -2.27 -11.79 -14.06
N ARG A 28 -1.53 -11.63 -12.96
CA ARG A 28 -0.07 -11.39 -12.95
C ARG A 28 0.65 -12.38 -12.05
N LYS A 29 1.82 -12.83 -12.50
CA LYS A 29 2.74 -13.59 -11.66
C LYS A 29 3.48 -12.64 -10.73
N LEU A 30 3.33 -12.83 -9.42
CA LEU A 30 4.07 -12.06 -8.42
C LEU A 30 5.52 -12.59 -8.33
N VAL A 31 6.48 -11.67 -8.46
CA VAL A 31 7.89 -11.89 -8.12
C VAL A 31 8.25 -10.87 -7.04
N VAL A 32 8.77 -11.34 -5.91
CA VAL A 32 9.14 -10.47 -4.79
C VAL A 32 10.64 -10.52 -4.60
N ASP A 33 11.31 -9.44 -4.99
CA ASP A 33 12.71 -9.21 -4.66
C ASP A 33 12.83 -8.65 -3.25
N TRP A 34 13.64 -9.29 -2.42
CA TRP A 34 13.89 -8.89 -1.05
C TRP A 34 15.11 -7.97 -1.00
N VAL A 35 14.89 -6.70 -0.66
CA VAL A 35 15.95 -5.70 -0.58
C VAL A 35 16.19 -5.35 0.89
N PRO A 36 17.33 -5.76 1.48
CA PRO A 36 17.66 -5.39 2.85
C PRO A 36 17.90 -3.89 2.91
N SER A 37 17.18 -3.21 3.80
CA SER A 37 17.27 -1.75 3.90
C SER A 37 18.65 -1.26 4.33
N CYS A 38 19.35 -1.97 5.22
CA CYS A 38 20.72 -1.61 5.61
C CYS A 38 21.70 -1.62 4.41
N ASP A 39 21.51 -2.55 3.47
CA ASP A 39 22.40 -2.69 2.30
C ASP A 39 22.20 -1.56 1.27
N LEU A 40 21.19 -0.71 1.43
CA LEU A 40 21.00 0.48 0.59
C LEU A 40 21.73 1.71 1.12
N GLU A 41 22.27 1.67 2.33
CA GLU A 41 22.89 2.81 3.01
C GLU A 41 24.32 3.05 2.52
N ASP A 42 24.78 4.31 2.56
CA ASP A 42 26.12 4.68 2.08
C ASP A 42 27.25 3.97 2.84
N SER A 43 27.03 3.60 4.11
CA SER A 43 28.00 2.80 4.89
C SER A 43 28.19 1.41 4.29
N ALA A 44 27.13 0.78 3.77
CA ALA A 44 27.21 -0.53 3.13
C ALA A 44 28.02 -0.49 1.83
N ALA A 45 28.08 0.66 1.13
CA ALA A 45 28.95 0.81 -0.04
C ALA A 45 30.45 0.65 0.31
N VAL A 46 30.83 0.93 1.56
CA VAL A 46 32.20 0.79 2.06
C VAL A 46 32.40 -0.54 2.78
N GLU A 47 31.46 -0.93 3.64
CA GLU A 47 31.58 -2.12 4.49
C GLU A 47 31.29 -3.42 3.74
N THR A 48 30.32 -3.40 2.82
CA THR A 48 29.80 -4.58 2.11
C THR A 48 29.43 -4.26 0.65
N PRO A 49 30.39 -3.85 -0.19
CA PRO A 49 30.13 -3.33 -1.54
C PRO A 49 29.31 -4.27 -2.43
N ASP A 50 29.57 -5.58 -2.40
CA ASP A 50 28.81 -6.57 -3.19
C ASP A 50 27.33 -6.62 -2.77
N ALA A 51 27.05 -6.51 -1.47
CA ALA A 51 25.68 -6.50 -0.96
C ALA A 51 24.97 -5.19 -1.35
N TYR A 52 25.69 -4.08 -1.27
CA TYR A 52 25.20 -2.77 -1.69
C TYR A 52 24.85 -2.72 -3.18
N GLU A 53 25.76 -3.17 -4.05
CA GLU A 53 25.51 -3.20 -5.50
C GLU A 53 24.32 -4.10 -5.84
N LYS A 54 24.23 -5.27 -5.21
CA LYS A 54 23.11 -6.19 -5.40
C LYS A 54 21.79 -5.57 -4.94
N ALA A 55 21.74 -4.95 -3.76
CA ALA A 55 20.54 -4.32 -3.22
C ALA A 55 20.04 -3.18 -4.13
N TRP A 56 20.95 -2.32 -4.60
CA TRP A 56 20.64 -1.26 -5.55
C TRP A 56 20.25 -1.78 -6.93
N GLY A 57 20.87 -2.87 -7.41
CA GLY A 57 20.49 -3.53 -8.65
C GLY A 57 19.05 -4.04 -8.61
N LEU A 58 18.67 -4.72 -7.52
CA LEU A 58 17.29 -5.18 -7.30
C LEU A 58 16.31 -4.01 -7.21
N LEU A 59 16.65 -2.94 -6.48
CA LEU A 59 15.77 -1.78 -6.33
C LEU A 59 15.54 -1.07 -7.67
N LYS A 60 16.60 -0.82 -8.45
CA LYS A 60 16.53 -0.15 -9.77
C LYS A 60 15.81 -0.99 -10.82
N GLY A 61 15.89 -2.32 -10.72
CA GLY A 61 15.18 -3.25 -11.60
C GLY A 61 13.69 -3.43 -11.27
N ALA A 62 13.22 -2.96 -10.12
CA ALA A 62 11.87 -3.23 -9.64
C ALA A 62 10.80 -2.42 -10.40
N ASN A 63 9.69 -3.08 -10.75
CA ASN A 63 8.53 -2.41 -11.34
C ASN A 63 7.61 -1.72 -10.31
N GLY A 64 7.87 -1.94 -9.02
CA GLY A 64 7.12 -1.38 -7.90
C GLY A 64 7.87 -1.56 -6.58
N VAL A 65 7.79 -0.55 -5.71
CA VAL A 65 8.46 -0.49 -4.42
C VAL A 65 7.42 -0.52 -3.30
N LEU A 66 7.61 -1.41 -2.34
CA LEU A 66 6.81 -1.48 -1.11
C LEU A 66 7.73 -1.35 0.08
N VAL A 67 7.42 -0.39 0.96
CA VAL A 67 8.07 -0.21 2.27
C VAL A 67 7.02 -0.54 3.35
N PRO A 68 7.16 -1.68 4.04
CA PRO A 68 6.21 -2.10 5.05
C PRO A 68 6.41 -1.35 6.37
N GLY A 69 5.54 -1.63 7.34
CA GLY A 69 5.73 -1.19 8.71
C GLY A 69 7.04 -1.72 9.33
N GLY A 70 7.49 -1.07 10.39
CA GLY A 70 8.68 -1.46 11.13
C GLY A 70 8.81 -0.67 12.42
N PHE A 71 9.81 -1.02 13.21
CA PHE A 71 10.12 -0.37 14.49
C PHE A 71 11.64 -0.21 14.64
N GLY A 72 12.01 0.89 15.29
CA GLY A 72 13.41 1.27 15.52
C GLY A 72 14.06 1.93 14.30
N ASP A 73 15.26 2.45 14.54
CA ASP A 73 16.09 3.26 13.64
C ASP A 73 16.82 2.43 12.56
N ARG A 74 17.10 1.16 12.81
CA ARG A 74 17.87 0.31 11.89
C ARG A 74 17.22 0.22 10.50
N GLY A 75 17.98 0.58 9.46
CA GLY A 75 17.55 0.54 8.06
C GLY A 75 16.59 1.67 7.67
N VAL A 76 16.42 2.70 8.52
CA VAL A 76 15.56 3.85 8.20
C VAL A 76 16.14 4.65 7.03
N GLN A 77 17.46 4.89 7.02
CA GLN A 77 18.08 5.66 5.92
C GLN A 77 17.96 4.94 4.59
N GLY A 78 18.17 3.63 4.55
CA GLY A 78 17.97 2.85 3.34
C GLY A 78 16.53 2.88 2.81
N LYS A 79 15.53 2.88 3.70
CA LYS A 79 14.11 3.04 3.30
C LYS A 79 13.82 4.44 2.76
N ILE A 80 14.42 5.49 3.33
CA ILE A 80 14.34 6.86 2.81
C ILE A 80 14.91 6.92 1.39
N LEU A 81 16.09 6.31 1.17
CA LEU A 81 16.72 6.22 -0.15
C LEU A 81 15.84 5.46 -1.16
N ALA A 82 15.18 4.38 -0.73
CA ALA A 82 14.25 3.64 -1.58
C ALA A 82 13.00 4.47 -1.95
N ALA A 83 12.41 5.19 -0.99
CA ALA A 83 11.28 6.09 -1.27
C ALA A 83 11.67 7.21 -2.23
N LYS A 84 12.88 7.79 -2.05
CA LYS A 84 13.45 8.79 -2.94
C LYS A 84 13.62 8.25 -4.35
N HIS A 85 14.24 7.08 -4.48
CA HIS A 85 14.42 6.42 -5.77
C HIS A 85 13.08 6.21 -6.47
N ALA A 86 12.07 5.70 -5.76
CA ALA A 86 10.75 5.48 -6.32
C ALA A 86 10.12 6.79 -6.83
N ARG A 87 10.15 7.85 -6.00
CA ARG A 87 9.63 9.18 -6.34
C ARG A 87 10.31 9.78 -7.57
N GLU A 88 11.63 9.78 -7.62
CA GLU A 88 12.42 10.44 -8.68
C GLU A 88 12.36 9.69 -10.01
N ASN A 89 12.19 8.37 -9.98
CA ASN A 89 12.16 7.54 -11.18
C ASN A 89 10.74 7.14 -11.59
N ASN A 90 9.73 7.76 -10.97
CA ASN A 90 8.32 7.49 -11.20
C ASN A 90 7.99 5.97 -11.09
N VAL A 91 8.59 5.26 -10.13
CA VAL A 91 8.34 3.83 -9.86
C VAL A 91 7.21 3.72 -8.83
N PRO A 92 6.14 2.93 -9.07
CA PRO A 92 5.03 2.80 -8.15
C PRO A 92 5.48 2.52 -6.72
N TYR A 93 4.94 3.27 -5.76
CA TYR A 93 5.33 3.19 -4.37
C TYR A 93 4.11 2.99 -3.47
N LEU A 94 4.22 2.03 -2.54
CA LEU A 94 3.30 1.86 -1.43
C LEU A 94 4.06 1.85 -0.10
N GLY A 95 3.85 2.87 0.73
CA GLY A 95 4.32 2.94 2.10
C GLY A 95 3.23 2.52 3.08
N ILE A 96 3.52 1.60 4.00
CA ILE A 96 2.58 1.11 5.01
C ILE A 96 3.10 1.47 6.40
N CYS A 97 2.29 2.14 7.22
CA CYS A 97 2.62 2.56 8.58
C CYS A 97 3.94 3.37 8.57
N LEU A 98 5.04 2.80 9.05
CA LEU A 98 6.38 3.38 8.93
C LEU A 98 6.71 3.79 7.48
N GLY A 99 6.30 3.04 6.46
CA GLY A 99 6.55 3.41 5.06
C GLY A 99 5.96 4.76 4.68
N MET A 100 4.76 5.10 5.17
CA MET A 100 4.19 6.44 4.96
C MET A 100 5.04 7.52 5.64
N GLN A 101 5.47 7.29 6.88
CA GLN A 101 6.31 8.23 7.62
C GLN A 101 7.66 8.46 6.92
N ILE A 102 8.26 7.40 6.40
CA ILE A 102 9.50 7.46 5.60
C ILE A 102 9.30 8.32 4.35
N ALA A 103 8.18 8.17 3.64
CA ALA A 103 7.89 9.00 2.48
C ALA A 103 7.73 10.49 2.83
N VAL A 104 7.13 10.81 3.98
CA VAL A 104 7.02 12.20 4.47
C VAL A 104 8.41 12.77 4.80
N ILE A 105 9.25 12.01 5.52
CA ILE A 105 10.62 12.41 5.86
C ILE A 105 11.46 12.61 4.60
N GLU A 106 11.38 11.67 3.65
CA GLU A 106 12.07 11.76 2.37
C GLU A 106 11.69 13.04 1.63
N TYR A 107 10.39 13.31 1.51
CA TYR A 107 9.87 14.45 0.78
C TYR A 107 10.31 15.78 1.42
N ALA A 108 10.29 15.87 2.75
CA ALA A 108 10.78 17.05 3.47
C ALA A 108 12.27 17.31 3.17
N ARG A 109 13.10 16.26 3.20
CA ARG A 109 14.54 16.37 2.95
C ARG A 109 14.85 16.73 1.51
N SER A 110 14.21 16.08 0.55
CA SER A 110 14.58 16.14 -0.86
C SER A 110 13.89 17.27 -1.61
N VAL A 111 12.58 17.46 -1.41
CA VAL A 111 11.75 18.44 -2.14
C VAL A 111 11.72 19.76 -1.38
N MET A 112 11.39 19.74 -0.10
CA MET A 112 11.30 20.96 0.73
C MET A 112 12.66 21.47 1.23
N LYS A 113 13.74 20.72 0.98
CA LYS A 113 15.14 21.04 1.35
C LYS A 113 15.38 21.15 2.87
N LEU A 114 14.51 20.57 3.69
CA LEU A 114 14.64 20.48 5.14
C LEU A 114 15.53 19.27 5.49
N ARG A 115 16.84 19.42 5.35
CA ARG A 115 17.80 18.29 5.41
C ARG A 115 17.82 17.57 6.75
N ASP A 116 17.51 18.28 7.84
CA ASP A 116 17.42 17.77 9.21
C ASP A 116 16.06 17.15 9.55
N ALA A 117 15.09 17.21 8.63
CA ALA A 117 13.77 16.63 8.83
C ALA A 117 13.84 15.17 9.26
N ASN A 118 13.18 14.82 10.36
CA ASN A 118 13.18 13.46 10.88
C ASN A 118 11.94 13.14 11.71
N SER A 119 11.82 11.87 12.13
CA SER A 119 10.89 11.45 13.18
C SER A 119 11.53 11.60 14.55
N THR A 120 10.75 12.07 15.53
CA THR A 120 11.16 12.04 16.94
C THR A 120 11.35 10.62 17.47
N GLU A 121 10.89 9.59 16.75
CA GLU A 121 11.20 8.18 17.06
C GLU A 121 12.69 7.86 16.87
N PHE A 122 13.31 8.43 15.83
CA PHE A 122 14.69 8.10 15.43
C PHE A 122 15.68 9.17 15.89
N ASP A 123 15.23 10.42 15.95
CA ASP A 123 16.02 11.55 16.40
C ASP A 123 15.16 12.46 17.29
N PRO A 124 15.17 12.23 18.61
CA PRO A 124 14.43 13.07 19.56
C PRO A 124 14.86 14.54 19.57
N ALA A 125 16.04 14.86 19.03
CA ALA A 125 16.59 16.22 18.97
C ALA A 125 16.43 16.87 17.58
N ALA A 126 15.66 16.24 16.67
CA ALA A 126 15.43 16.76 15.33
C ALA A 126 14.85 18.18 15.39
N LYS A 127 15.54 19.14 14.76
CA LYS A 127 15.09 20.54 14.71
C LYS A 127 13.83 20.70 13.86
N THR A 128 13.67 19.83 12.86
CA THR A 128 12.48 19.73 12.02
C THR A 128 11.78 18.38 12.24
N PRO A 129 10.91 18.26 13.27
CA PRO A 129 10.22 17.01 13.57
C PRO A 129 8.99 16.83 12.65
N CYS A 130 9.18 16.20 11.50
CA CYS A 130 8.09 15.92 10.54
C CYS A 130 7.12 14.85 11.03
N VAL A 131 7.60 13.96 11.90
CA VAL A 131 6.81 12.88 12.50
C VAL A 131 7.04 12.93 14.01
N ILE A 132 5.95 13.05 14.76
CA ILE A 132 5.97 13.28 16.21
C ILE A 132 5.20 12.20 16.96
N PHE A 133 5.57 12.00 18.22
CA PHE A 133 4.81 11.14 19.12
C PHE A 133 3.46 11.78 19.44
N MET A 134 2.35 11.16 18.99
CA MET A 134 1.00 11.65 19.23
C MET A 134 0.05 10.51 19.66
N PRO A 135 0.22 10.01 20.89
CA PRO A 135 -0.51 8.86 21.41
C PRO A 135 -2.01 9.13 21.53
N GLU A 136 -2.82 8.08 21.60
CA GLU A 136 -4.22 8.21 22.00
C GLU A 136 -4.31 8.35 23.52
N GLY A 137 -5.03 9.37 23.98
CA GLY A 137 -5.47 9.44 25.37
C GLY A 137 -6.58 8.41 25.57
N SER A 138 -6.41 7.50 26.53
CA SER A 138 -7.46 6.57 26.92
C SER A 138 -8.07 7.00 28.25
N LYS A 139 -9.41 6.98 28.35
CA LYS A 139 -10.12 7.15 29.63
C LYS A 139 -10.00 5.92 30.53
N THR A 140 -9.65 4.75 29.97
CA THR A 140 -9.60 3.46 30.68
C THR A 140 -8.19 2.97 30.96
N HIS A 141 -7.18 3.46 30.24
CA HIS A 141 -5.78 3.10 30.43
C HIS A 141 -4.97 4.37 30.71
N MET A 142 -4.37 4.45 31.89
CA MET A 142 -3.46 5.55 32.22
C MET A 142 -2.17 5.42 31.40
N GLY A 143 -1.78 6.49 30.71
CA GLY A 143 -0.54 6.57 29.93
C GLY A 143 -0.75 6.88 28.44
N ALA A 144 0.37 7.08 27.73
CA ALA A 144 0.40 7.33 26.30
C ALA A 144 0.13 6.03 25.51
N THR A 145 -1.14 5.77 25.19
CA THR A 145 -1.54 4.51 24.54
C THR A 145 -1.31 4.53 23.03
N MET A 146 -1.01 3.35 22.47
CA MET A 146 -0.83 3.13 21.03
C MET A 146 -2.17 3.28 20.29
N ARG A 147 -2.18 3.92 19.12
CA ARG A 147 -3.34 3.89 18.21
C ARG A 147 -3.46 2.47 17.65
N LEU A 148 -4.51 1.77 18.07
CA LEU A 148 -4.68 0.34 17.84
C LEU A 148 -6.11 -0.01 17.43
N GLY A 149 -6.24 -0.95 16.51
CA GLY A 149 -7.53 -1.52 16.12
C GLY A 149 -8.14 -0.82 14.92
N SER A 150 -9.43 -1.07 14.68
CA SER A 150 -10.15 -0.45 13.57
C SER A 150 -10.44 1.02 13.88
N ARG A 151 -10.09 1.89 12.95
CA ARG A 151 -10.36 3.33 13.00
C ARG A 151 -10.84 3.80 11.64
N ARG A 152 -11.68 4.83 11.65
CA ARG A 152 -12.21 5.45 10.45
C ARG A 152 -11.23 6.48 9.89
N THR A 153 -11.02 6.41 8.57
CA THR A 153 -10.28 7.40 7.78
C THR A 153 -11.22 7.98 6.73
N PHE A 154 -11.40 9.29 6.74
CA PHE A 154 -12.22 10.03 5.77
C PHE A 154 -11.36 10.53 4.63
N PHE A 155 -11.85 10.37 3.40
CA PHE A 155 -11.21 11.00 2.25
C PHE A 155 -11.59 12.48 2.20
N GLN A 156 -10.59 13.35 2.15
CA GLN A 156 -10.76 14.80 2.16
C GLN A 156 -10.63 15.42 0.77
N VAL A 157 -9.91 14.72 -0.13
CA VAL A 157 -9.65 15.19 -1.49
C VAL A 157 -10.51 14.40 -2.45
N ASN A 158 -11.38 15.11 -3.16
CA ASN A 158 -12.17 14.53 -4.25
C ASN A 158 -11.23 13.99 -5.34
N ASN A 159 -11.61 12.85 -5.92
CA ASN A 159 -10.94 12.29 -7.11
C ASN A 159 -9.49 11.78 -6.89
N CYS A 160 -9.06 11.56 -5.64
CA CYS A 160 -7.76 10.94 -5.34
C CYS A 160 -7.71 9.45 -5.74
N LYS A 161 -6.51 8.90 -5.97
CA LYS A 161 -6.35 7.52 -6.47
C LYS A 161 -6.85 6.51 -5.43
N SER A 162 -6.59 6.75 -4.15
CA SER A 162 -7.01 5.91 -3.05
C SER A 162 -8.53 5.83 -2.96
N ALA A 163 -9.25 6.96 -2.96
CA ALA A 163 -10.71 6.94 -2.92
C ALA A 163 -11.30 6.15 -4.10
N LYS A 164 -10.79 6.32 -5.31
CA LYS A 164 -11.22 5.55 -6.50
C LYS A 164 -11.01 4.05 -6.32
N LEU A 165 -9.84 3.63 -5.81
CA LEU A 165 -9.55 2.22 -5.51
C LEU A 165 -10.53 1.66 -4.47
N TYR A 166 -10.92 2.48 -3.50
CA TYR A 166 -11.98 2.17 -2.53
C TYR A 166 -13.40 2.47 -3.07
N ALA A 167 -13.60 2.42 -4.39
CA ALA A 167 -14.89 2.61 -5.05
C ALA A 167 -15.60 3.93 -4.72
N ASN A 168 -14.83 5.01 -4.60
CA ASN A 168 -15.29 6.36 -4.25
C ASN A 168 -16.05 6.42 -2.90
N ALA A 169 -15.69 5.56 -1.94
CA ALA A 169 -16.22 5.65 -0.59
C ALA A 169 -15.84 6.99 0.07
N ASN A 170 -16.71 7.51 0.93
CA ASN A 170 -16.42 8.73 1.71
C ASN A 170 -15.40 8.47 2.84
N TYR A 171 -15.35 7.23 3.33
CA TYR A 171 -14.45 6.81 4.39
C TYR A 171 -14.13 5.31 4.27
N VAL A 172 -13.08 4.89 4.97
CA VAL A 172 -12.69 3.48 5.13
C VAL A 172 -12.41 3.18 6.60
N ASP A 173 -12.73 1.96 7.02
CA ASP A 173 -12.43 1.47 8.36
C ASP A 173 -11.28 0.45 8.25
N GLU A 174 -10.08 0.86 8.66
CA GLU A 174 -8.84 0.07 8.51
C GLU A 174 -8.15 -0.12 9.87
N ARG A 175 -7.21 -1.06 9.94
CA ARG A 175 -6.56 -1.43 11.21
C ARG A 175 -5.24 -0.66 11.42
N HIS A 176 -5.09 -0.03 12.57
CA HIS A 176 -3.89 0.71 12.96
C HIS A 176 -3.11 -0.02 14.05
N ARG A 177 -1.80 0.21 14.09
CA ARG A 177 -0.88 -0.25 15.15
C ARG A 177 0.39 0.60 15.15
N HIS A 178 0.27 1.85 15.62
CA HIS A 178 1.40 2.79 15.65
C HIS A 178 1.23 3.86 16.75
N ARG A 179 2.26 4.67 16.96
CA ARG A 179 2.31 5.71 18.02
C ARG A 179 2.70 7.10 17.51
N TYR A 180 3.26 7.16 16.32
CA TYR A 180 3.82 8.37 15.73
C TYR A 180 2.97 8.78 14.55
N GLU A 181 2.82 10.10 14.41
CA GLU A 181 1.96 10.73 13.42
C GLU A 181 2.72 11.83 12.70
N VAL A 182 2.29 12.18 11.49
CA VAL A 182 2.80 13.38 10.81
C VAL A 182 2.50 14.59 11.70
N ASN A 183 3.48 15.47 11.87
CA ASN A 183 3.34 16.69 12.64
C ASN A 183 2.26 17.59 12.01
N PRO A 184 1.11 17.82 12.70
CA PRO A 184 0.01 18.62 12.15
C PRO A 184 0.43 20.04 11.75
N ASP A 185 1.43 20.61 12.44
CA ASP A 185 1.89 21.98 12.20
C ASP A 185 2.59 22.12 10.83
N MET A 186 3.16 21.02 10.31
CA MET A 186 3.86 21.00 9.02
C MET A 186 2.97 20.63 7.84
N VAL A 187 1.74 20.14 8.08
CA VAL A 187 0.84 19.63 7.03
C VAL A 187 0.60 20.66 5.94
N SER A 188 0.36 21.92 6.31
CA SER A 188 0.11 22.98 5.33
C SER A 188 1.32 23.26 4.42
N GLU A 189 2.54 23.08 4.92
CA GLU A 189 3.77 23.28 4.16
C GLU A 189 4.00 22.13 3.17
N PHE A 190 3.74 20.90 3.59
CA PHE A 190 3.76 19.72 2.71
C PHE A 190 2.75 19.84 1.57
N GLU A 191 1.51 20.25 1.86
CA GLU A 191 0.46 20.42 0.85
C GLU A 191 0.84 21.51 -0.16
N LYS A 192 1.41 22.63 0.30
CA LYS A 192 1.94 23.69 -0.58
C LYS A 192 3.10 23.22 -1.45
N ALA A 193 3.96 22.34 -0.92
CA ALA A 193 5.08 21.76 -1.66
C ALA A 193 4.62 20.71 -2.70
N GLY A 194 3.42 20.15 -2.55
CA GLY A 194 2.79 19.24 -3.52
C GLY A 194 2.53 17.83 -3.00
N LEU A 195 2.83 17.53 -1.74
CA LEU A 195 2.47 16.26 -1.10
C LEU A 195 1.07 16.38 -0.50
N SER A 196 0.11 15.60 -1.02
CA SER A 196 -1.30 15.71 -0.64
C SER A 196 -1.65 14.75 0.48
N PHE A 197 -2.30 15.24 1.55
CA PHE A 197 -2.92 14.38 2.58
C PHE A 197 -4.38 14.12 2.24
N VAL A 198 -4.64 13.02 1.55
CA VAL A 198 -5.96 12.70 0.99
C VAL A 198 -6.89 12.01 1.98
N GLY A 199 -6.35 11.42 3.05
CA GLY A 199 -7.11 10.73 4.09
C GLY A 199 -6.77 11.27 5.47
N ARG A 200 -7.78 11.55 6.30
CA ARG A 200 -7.63 12.05 7.67
C ARG A 200 -8.53 11.30 8.65
N ASP A 201 -8.19 11.32 9.93
CA ASP A 201 -9.03 10.75 10.98
C ASP A 201 -10.30 11.59 11.25
N GLU A 202 -11.16 11.10 12.14
CA GLU A 202 -12.39 11.79 12.57
C GLU A 202 -12.14 13.21 13.09
N SER A 203 -11.01 13.44 13.77
CA SER A 203 -10.67 14.77 14.29
C SER A 203 -10.11 15.72 13.23
N GLY A 204 -9.74 15.20 12.06
CA GLY A 204 -9.03 15.92 11.02
C GLY A 204 -7.58 16.27 11.36
N ARG A 205 -7.08 15.88 12.54
CA ARG A 205 -5.73 16.21 13.01
C ARG A 205 -4.68 15.19 12.56
N ARG A 206 -5.05 13.92 12.41
CA ARG A 206 -4.13 12.86 11.98
C ARG A 206 -4.26 12.64 10.50
N MET A 207 -3.11 12.65 9.82
CA MET A 207 -3.03 12.36 8.40
C MET A 207 -2.82 10.86 8.21
N GLU A 208 -3.74 10.20 7.54
CA GLU A 208 -3.80 8.75 7.45
C GLU A 208 -3.42 8.22 6.07
N ILE A 209 -3.55 9.03 5.01
CA ILE A 209 -3.17 8.67 3.65
C ILE A 209 -2.50 9.86 2.95
N ILE A 210 -1.33 9.63 2.37
CA ILE A 210 -0.63 10.56 1.47
C ILE A 210 -0.69 10.10 0.02
N GLU A 211 -0.74 11.06 -0.89
CA GLU A 211 -0.51 10.86 -2.32
C GLU A 211 0.42 11.94 -2.87
N LEU A 212 1.25 11.58 -3.85
CA LEU A 212 1.91 12.55 -4.72
C LEU A 212 1.15 12.64 -6.05
N PRO A 213 0.35 13.69 -6.31
CA PRO A 213 -0.56 13.73 -7.46
C PRO A 213 0.13 13.58 -8.82
N THR A 214 1.32 14.16 -8.97
CA THR A 214 2.13 14.15 -10.19
C THR A 214 2.77 12.80 -10.50
N HIS A 215 2.77 11.87 -9.55
CA HIS A 215 3.39 10.56 -9.69
C HIS A 215 2.34 9.50 -10.09
N LYS A 216 2.74 8.51 -10.93
CA LYS A 216 1.80 7.52 -11.48
C LYS A 216 1.09 6.72 -10.38
N PHE A 217 1.83 6.30 -9.35
CA PHE A 217 1.28 5.75 -8.11
C PHE A 217 2.29 5.95 -6.97
N PHE A 218 2.09 6.93 -6.10
CA PHE A 218 2.90 7.11 -4.90
C PHE A 218 1.94 7.33 -3.74
N VAL A 219 1.68 6.26 -3.00
CA VAL A 219 0.69 6.24 -1.93
C VAL A 219 1.37 5.79 -0.64
N GLY A 220 1.10 6.49 0.44
CA GLY A 220 1.46 6.07 1.79
C GLY A 220 0.21 6.00 2.64
N THR A 221 0.09 4.99 3.48
CA THR A 221 -0.97 4.91 4.49
C THR A 221 -0.40 4.62 5.87
N GLN A 222 -1.03 5.16 6.90
CA GLN A 222 -0.71 4.87 8.30
C GLN A 222 -1.32 3.54 8.78
N PHE A 223 -2.46 3.13 8.24
CA PHE A 223 -3.06 1.84 8.58
C PHE A 223 -2.34 0.68 7.90
N HIS A 224 -2.73 -0.54 8.27
CA HIS A 224 -2.26 -1.81 7.74
C HIS A 224 -3.30 -2.42 6.79
N PRO A 225 -3.29 -2.03 5.49
CA PRO A 225 -4.29 -2.48 4.50
C PRO A 225 -4.22 -3.99 4.23
N GLU A 226 -3.14 -4.66 4.61
CA GLU A 226 -2.94 -6.09 4.40
C GLU A 226 -3.89 -6.96 5.23
N PHE A 227 -4.32 -6.49 6.41
CA PHE A 227 -5.16 -7.28 7.31
C PHE A 227 -6.60 -7.47 6.82
N ASN A 228 -7.06 -6.58 5.94
CA ASN A 228 -8.37 -6.64 5.32
C ASN A 228 -8.37 -7.29 3.93
N SER A 229 -7.19 -7.71 3.42
CA SER A 229 -7.07 -8.42 2.14
C SER A 229 -7.63 -9.84 2.22
N ARG A 230 -8.39 -10.27 1.20
CA ARG A 230 -8.92 -11.64 1.06
C ARG A 230 -8.74 -12.13 -0.39
N PRO A 231 -8.68 -13.45 -0.66
CA PRO A 231 -8.51 -13.96 -2.02
C PRO A 231 -9.54 -13.44 -3.03
N GLY A 232 -10.82 -13.40 -2.65
CA GLY A 232 -11.90 -12.87 -3.51
C GLY A 232 -12.13 -11.35 -3.39
N LYS A 233 -11.43 -10.67 -2.47
CA LYS A 233 -11.53 -9.23 -2.25
C LYS A 233 -10.15 -8.71 -1.82
N PRO A 234 -9.22 -8.53 -2.77
CA PRO A 234 -7.89 -8.02 -2.47
C PRO A 234 -7.98 -6.63 -1.83
N SER A 235 -6.99 -6.30 -1.01
CA SER A 235 -6.87 -4.96 -0.46
C SER A 235 -6.70 -3.92 -1.59
N PRO A 236 -7.52 -2.84 -1.61
CA PRO A 236 -7.50 -1.87 -2.72
C PRO A 236 -6.16 -1.20 -2.97
N LEU A 237 -5.39 -0.88 -1.92
CA LEU A 237 -4.08 -0.24 -2.08
C LEU A 237 -3.03 -1.20 -2.67
N PHE A 238 -3.09 -2.49 -2.32
CA PHE A 238 -2.26 -3.51 -2.95
C PHE A 238 -2.64 -3.74 -4.41
N LEU A 239 -3.95 -3.76 -4.70
CA LEU A 239 -4.45 -3.83 -6.08
C LEU A 239 -3.96 -2.65 -6.91
N GLY A 240 -4.00 -1.44 -6.35
CA GLY A 240 -3.47 -0.22 -6.96
C GLY A 240 -1.97 -0.32 -7.26
N LEU A 241 -1.17 -0.80 -6.30
CA LEU A 241 0.27 -0.97 -6.49
C LEU A 241 0.59 -1.95 -7.63
N ILE A 242 -0.04 -3.12 -7.64
CA ILE A 242 0.20 -4.13 -8.69
C ILE A 242 -0.29 -3.61 -10.04
N ALA A 243 -1.47 -3.00 -10.11
CA ALA A 243 -1.99 -2.41 -11.35
C ALA A 243 -1.09 -1.30 -11.89
N ALA A 244 -0.52 -0.46 -11.02
CA ALA A 244 0.44 0.56 -11.42
C ALA A 244 1.76 -0.03 -11.93
N SER A 245 2.20 -1.13 -11.31
CA SER A 245 3.43 -1.83 -11.68
C SER A 245 3.30 -2.59 -13.01
N SER A 246 2.08 -3.03 -13.35
CA SER A 246 1.77 -3.80 -14.57
C SER A 246 1.14 -2.97 -15.70
N GLY A 247 1.00 -1.65 -15.55
CA GLY A 247 0.40 -0.76 -16.54
C GLY A 247 -1.14 -0.86 -16.65
N GLN A 248 -1.81 -1.47 -15.67
CA GLN A 248 -3.26 -1.68 -15.64
C GLN A 248 -4.03 -0.67 -14.75
N LEU A 249 -3.33 0.31 -14.14
CA LEU A 249 -3.95 1.24 -13.18
C LEU A 249 -5.08 2.08 -13.78
N GLU A 250 -4.87 2.70 -14.94
CA GLU A 250 -5.88 3.58 -15.55
C GLU A 250 -7.20 2.85 -15.82
N HIS A 251 -7.12 1.62 -16.36
CA HIS A 251 -8.29 0.78 -16.58
C HIS A 251 -9.01 0.42 -15.26
N LEU A 252 -8.26 0.19 -14.17
CA LEU A 252 -8.82 -0.07 -12.85
C LEU A 252 -9.56 1.15 -12.28
N LEU A 253 -9.00 2.36 -12.44
CA LEU A 253 -9.58 3.61 -11.96
C LEU A 253 -10.82 4.06 -12.77
N GLN A 254 -10.88 3.71 -14.06
CA GLN A 254 -12.05 3.99 -14.91
C GLN A 254 -13.24 3.09 -14.56
N ARG A 255 -13.02 1.80 -14.31
CA ARG A 255 -14.09 0.85 -13.92
C ARG A 255 -14.81 1.26 -12.64
N THR A 256 -14.08 1.84 -11.69
CA THR A 256 -14.62 2.31 -10.40
C THR A 256 -15.37 3.64 -10.52
N SER A 257 -15.07 4.43 -11.56
CA SER A 257 -15.79 5.67 -11.88
C SER A 257 -17.08 5.44 -12.69
N GLY A 258 -17.19 4.28 -13.36
CA GLY A 258 -18.28 3.93 -14.27
C GLY A 258 -19.53 3.29 -13.65
N ALA A 259 -19.73 3.33 -12.33
CA ALA A 259 -20.93 2.80 -11.67
C ALA A 259 -22.19 3.67 -11.85
N VAL A 260 -22.27 4.45 -12.94
CA VAL A 260 -23.50 5.10 -13.42
C VAL A 260 -23.63 4.85 -14.92
N SER A 261 -24.09 3.65 -15.27
CA SER A 261 -25.05 3.40 -16.34
C SER A 261 -25.34 1.91 -16.34
N SER A 262 -26.48 1.52 -15.77
CA SER A 262 -27.10 0.23 -16.05
C SER A 262 -27.16 0.04 -17.57
N PRO A 263 -26.75 -1.11 -18.14
CA PRO A 263 -27.08 -1.39 -19.53
C PRO A 263 -28.61 -1.45 -19.59
N THR A 264 -29.20 -0.50 -20.30
CA THR A 264 -30.62 -0.52 -20.65
C THR A 264 -30.91 -1.92 -21.18
N ARG A 265 -31.75 -2.68 -20.47
CA ARG A 265 -32.29 -3.93 -20.96
C ARG A 265 -32.98 -3.61 -22.28
N CYS A 266 -32.39 -3.99 -23.41
CA CYS A 266 -33.10 -4.01 -24.67
C CYS A 266 -34.26 -4.99 -24.50
N ILE A 267 -35.47 -4.44 -24.34
CA ILE A 267 -36.71 -5.19 -24.42
C ILE A 267 -36.85 -5.61 -25.88
N ALA A 268 -36.48 -6.86 -26.18
CA ALA A 268 -36.83 -7.49 -27.44
C ALA A 268 -38.34 -7.80 -27.40
N GLY A 269 -39.10 -7.16 -28.29
CA GLY A 269 -40.52 -7.45 -28.52
C GLY A 269 -40.75 -8.88 -29.04
N PRO A 270 -42.00 -9.36 -29.01
CA PRO A 270 -42.31 -10.77 -29.20
C PRO A 270 -42.36 -11.12 -30.69
N GLY A 271 -41.58 -12.12 -31.13
CA GLY A 271 -41.79 -12.73 -32.44
C GLY A 271 -40.58 -13.43 -33.02
N ALA A 272 -40.37 -14.71 -32.66
CA ALA A 272 -39.81 -15.76 -33.54
C ALA A 272 -39.78 -17.12 -32.82
N PRO A 273 -39.89 -18.25 -33.55
CA PRO A 273 -40.51 -19.48 -33.06
C PRO A 273 -39.57 -20.43 -32.32
N LYS A 274 -40.17 -21.27 -31.45
CA LYS A 274 -39.53 -22.35 -30.71
C LYS A 274 -39.14 -23.51 -31.64
N THR A 275 -37.84 -23.75 -31.80
CA THR A 275 -37.32 -24.99 -32.38
C THR A 275 -37.12 -26.04 -31.29
N LYS A 276 -37.89 -27.15 -31.37
CA LYS A 276 -37.68 -28.37 -30.60
C LYS A 276 -36.42 -29.08 -31.12
N LEU A 277 -35.45 -29.38 -30.26
CA LEU A 277 -34.49 -30.46 -30.51
C LEU A 277 -34.76 -31.62 -29.56
N ARG A 278 -34.99 -32.80 -30.16
CA ARG A 278 -35.19 -34.09 -29.51
C ARG A 278 -33.84 -34.70 -29.10
N MET A 279 -33.84 -35.39 -27.97
CA MET A 279 -32.80 -36.31 -27.49
C MET A 279 -32.53 -37.45 -28.49
N ASN A 280 -31.27 -37.87 -28.58
CA ASN A 280 -30.89 -39.28 -28.70
C ASN A 280 -29.61 -39.48 -27.87
N GLY A 281 -29.64 -40.48 -26.98
CA GLY A 281 -28.57 -40.78 -26.06
C GLY A 281 -27.48 -41.65 -26.67
N LEU A 282 -26.36 -41.72 -25.94
CA LEU A 282 -25.55 -42.93 -25.83
C LEU A 282 -24.80 -42.89 -24.51
N VAL A 283 -25.00 -43.97 -23.77
CA VAL A 283 -24.42 -44.31 -22.47
C VAL A 283 -22.95 -44.65 -22.67
N SER A 284 -22.07 -44.16 -21.79
CA SER A 284 -20.95 -44.97 -21.32
C SER A 284 -20.54 -44.54 -19.92
N THR A 285 -20.47 -45.55 -19.07
CA THR A 285 -20.09 -45.63 -17.67
C THR A 285 -18.62 -45.25 -17.44
N TYR A 286 -18.24 -44.91 -16.21
CA TYR A 286 -17.24 -45.62 -15.37
C TYR A 286 -16.79 -44.73 -14.18
N PHE A 287 -17.24 -45.16 -12.99
CA PHE A 287 -16.66 -45.12 -11.63
C PHE A 287 -16.41 -43.80 -10.86
N ALA A 288 -17.13 -43.72 -9.74
CA ALA A 288 -16.78 -43.03 -8.51
C ALA A 288 -16.33 -44.05 -7.43
N ASN A 289 -15.79 -43.51 -6.34
CA ASN A 289 -15.27 -44.12 -5.09
C ASN A 289 -13.77 -44.46 -5.15
N GLY A 290 -12.93 -44.12 -4.17
CA GLY A 290 -13.18 -43.54 -2.86
C GLY A 290 -11.85 -43.41 -2.11
N SER A 291 -11.92 -42.69 -1.00
CA SER A 291 -10.94 -42.43 0.06
C SER A 291 -9.92 -43.53 0.34
N SER A 292 -8.67 -43.17 0.68
CA SER A 292 -7.90 -43.72 1.81
C SER A 292 -6.57 -42.98 2.03
N ILE A 293 -6.20 -42.92 3.30
CA ILE A 293 -5.07 -42.24 3.97
C ILE A 293 -3.80 -43.13 3.96
N HIS A 294 -2.65 -42.54 4.34
CA HIS A 294 -1.36 -43.06 4.84
C HIS A 294 -0.19 -42.69 3.90
N ILE A 295 0.93 -42.07 4.33
CA ILE A 295 1.60 -41.86 5.63
C ILE A 295 2.09 -40.39 5.70
#